data_AF-F2G454-F1
#
_entry.id   AF-F2G454-F1
#
_cell.length_a   1.000
_cell.length_b   1.000
_cell.length_c   1.000
_cell.angle_alpha   90.00
_cell.angle_beta   90.00
_cell.angle_gamma   90.00
#
_symmetry.space_group_name_H-M   'P 1'
#
loop_
_entity.id
_entity.type
_entity.pdbx_description
1 polymer ?
#
loop_
_entity_poly.entity_id
_entity_poly.type
_entity_poly.pdbx_seq_one_letter_code
_entity_poly.pdbx_strand_id
1 'polypeptide(L)'
;MIHRIFKQLILATLLFAFSNASFANNNASQSIAFSASSSESELTISCKPLNDAVAKDASWVEKCNQAALEFLIAQQEQGVQLEKQVPEKPFGMAAEFMANTLKSNPSNFEAVSINRAFALISNKT
;
A
#
# COMPACT_ATOMS: atom_id res chain seq x y z
N MET A 1 -39.93 10.41 42.58
CA MET A 1 -40.40 11.47 41.67
C MET A 1 -39.54 11.39 40.41
N ILE A 2 -40.10 10.87 39.33
CA ILE A 2 -39.43 10.56 38.06
C ILE A 2 -39.72 11.72 37.10
N HIS A 3 -38.69 12.41 36.61
CA HIS A 3 -38.75 13.33 35.47
C HIS A 3 -37.65 12.89 34.50
N ARG A 4 -37.91 12.08 33.47
CA ARG A 4 -38.34 12.51 32.11
C ARG A 4 -37.74 13.85 31.69
N ILE A 5 -36.83 13.83 30.71
CA ILE A 5 -36.99 14.47 29.39
C ILE A 5 -36.03 13.79 28.41
N PHE A 6 -36.63 13.29 27.33
CA PHE A 6 -36.05 12.68 26.15
C PHE A 6 -35.96 13.76 25.06
N LYS A 7 -35.06 13.57 24.08
CA LYS A 7 -34.91 14.29 22.78
C LYS A 7 -34.22 15.66 22.82
N GLN A 8 -33.08 15.74 22.11
CA GLN A 8 -32.88 16.40 20.79
C GLN A 8 -31.35 16.29 20.51
N LEU A 9 -30.86 15.36 19.68
CA LEU A 9 -30.88 15.34 18.22
C LEU A 9 -29.82 16.28 17.57
N ILE A 10 -28.70 15.66 17.19
CA ILE A 10 -27.87 15.85 15.98
C ILE A 10 -27.13 17.19 15.81
N LEU A 11 -25.78 17.15 15.73
CA LEU A 11 -24.98 17.44 14.51
C LEU A 11 -23.48 17.35 14.86
N ALA A 12 -22.94 16.13 15.00
CA ALA A 12 -21.50 15.93 14.84
C ALA A 12 -21.28 15.61 13.36
N THR A 13 -21.17 16.65 12.55
CA THR A 13 -20.75 16.53 11.14
C THR A 13 -19.29 16.10 11.14
N LEU A 14 -19.04 14.80 11.32
CA LEU A 14 -17.77 14.20 10.93
C LEU A 14 -17.74 14.20 9.40
N LEU A 15 -17.25 15.29 8.84
CA LEU A 15 -16.70 15.29 7.50
C LEU A 15 -15.47 14.37 7.51
N PHE A 16 -15.67 13.09 7.23
CA PHE A 16 -14.59 12.24 6.73
C PHE A 16 -14.24 12.74 5.33
N ALA A 17 -13.28 13.67 5.28
CA ALA A 17 -12.55 13.92 4.05
C ALA A 17 -11.70 12.67 3.78
N PHE A 18 -12.21 11.75 2.96
CA PHE A 18 -11.41 10.68 2.38
C PHE A 18 -10.37 11.33 1.47
N SER A 19 -9.22 11.61 2.05
CA SER A 19 -8.08 12.10 1.31
C SER A 19 -7.54 10.90 0.53
N ASN A 20 -7.47 11.02 -0.80
CA ASN A 20 -6.62 10.15 -1.63
C ASN A 20 -5.17 10.37 -1.18
N ALA A 21 -4.77 9.67 -0.12
CA ALA A 21 -3.43 9.75 0.42
C ALA A 21 -2.54 8.89 -0.47
N SER A 22 -1.85 9.55 -1.42
CA SER A 22 -0.75 8.94 -2.14
C SER A 22 0.50 9.02 -1.26
N PHE A 23 0.88 7.90 -0.65
CA PHE A 23 2.11 7.83 0.14
C PHE A 23 3.27 7.53 -0.80
N ALA A 24 4.02 8.57 -1.17
CA ALA A 24 5.23 8.44 -1.95
C ALA A 24 6.44 8.61 -1.03
N ASN A 25 7.12 7.51 -0.71
CA ASN A 25 8.41 7.56 -0.01
C ASN A 25 9.48 7.67 -1.10
N ASN A 26 10.00 8.88 -1.31
CA ASN A 26 11.03 9.17 -2.30
C ASN A 26 12.26 9.77 -1.60
N ASN A 27 13.10 8.93 -1.01
CA ASN A 27 14.42 9.35 -0.52
C ASN A 27 15.44 9.18 -1.66
N ALA A 28 16.29 10.18 -1.91
CA ALA A 28 17.24 10.20 -3.03
C ALA A 28 18.29 9.07 -3.00
N SER A 29 18.42 8.37 -1.87
CA SER A 29 19.24 7.14 -1.71
C SER A 29 18.47 5.85 -1.99
N GLN A 30 17.19 5.90 -2.33
CA GLN A 30 16.38 4.72 -2.61
C GLN A 30 16.66 4.19 -4.01
N SER A 31 16.73 2.87 -4.15
CA SER A 31 16.89 2.19 -5.44
C SER A 31 15.55 1.87 -6.12
N ILE A 32 14.44 2.09 -5.41
CA ILE A 32 13.07 1.76 -5.83
C ILE A 32 12.17 2.98 -5.73
N ALA A 33 11.17 3.07 -6.60
CA ALA A 33 10.01 3.93 -6.41
C ALA A 33 8.89 3.09 -5.81
N PHE A 34 8.55 3.36 -4.55
CA PHE A 34 7.40 2.76 -3.86
C PHE A 34 6.27 3.78 -3.76
N SER A 35 5.06 3.35 -4.06
CA SER A 35 3.86 4.17 -3.89
C SER A 35 2.71 3.35 -3.35
N ALA A 36 1.87 3.98 -2.55
CA ALA A 36 0.64 3.37 -2.06
C ALA A 36 -0.53 4.34 -2.25
N SER A 37 -1.71 3.77 -2.47
CA SER A 37 -2.99 4.48 -2.56
C SER A 37 -4.04 3.68 -1.79
N SER A 38 -5.03 4.39 -1.25
CA SER A 38 -6.13 3.79 -0.50
C SER A 38 -7.45 4.30 -1.06
N SER A 39 -8.41 3.38 -1.12
CA SER A 39 -9.83 3.62 -1.40
C SER A 39 -10.68 3.09 -0.23
N GLU A 40 -12.00 3.26 -0.29
CA GLU A 40 -12.91 2.77 0.76
C GLU A 40 -12.86 1.26 0.98
N SER A 41 -12.53 0.48 -0.06
CA SER A 41 -12.57 -0.99 -0.03
C SER A 41 -11.21 -1.65 -0.21
N GLU A 42 -10.20 -0.92 -0.68
CA GLU A 42 -8.91 -1.51 -1.03
C GLU A 42 -7.74 -0.56 -0.76
N LEU A 43 -6.62 -1.14 -0.36
CA LEU A 43 -5.32 -0.51 -0.31
C LEU A 43 -4.45 -1.11 -1.42
N THR A 44 -3.95 -0.27 -2.32
CA THR A 44 -3.10 -0.69 -3.43
C THR A 44 -1.69 -0.17 -3.25
N ILE A 45 -0.72 -1.07 -3.31
CA ILE A 45 0.71 -0.78 -3.30
C ILE A 45 1.31 -1.04 -4.68
N SER A 46 2.30 -0.24 -5.04
CA SER A 46 3.05 -0.34 -6.28
C SER A 46 4.53 -0.12 -6.02
N CYS A 47 5.37 -0.87 -6.71
CA CYS A 47 6.81 -0.71 -6.63
C CYS A 47 7.49 -0.94 -7.98
N LYS A 48 8.58 -0.22 -8.24
CA LYS A 48 9.42 -0.41 -9.43
C LYS A 48 10.88 -0.04 -9.16
N PRO A 49 11.85 -0.60 -9.90
CA PRO A 49 13.23 -0.11 -9.88
C PRO A 49 13.30 1.31 -10.48
N LEU A 50 14.27 2.12 -10.02
CA LEU A 50 14.42 3.51 -10.49
C LEU A 50 15.28 3.67 -11.75
N ASN A 51 16.11 2.69 -12.08
CA ASN A 51 17.00 2.73 -13.23
C ASN A 51 17.40 1.32 -13.68
N ASP A 52 18.07 1.26 -14.83
CA ASP A 52 18.55 0.02 -15.44
C ASP A 52 19.57 -0.71 -14.55
N ALA A 53 20.43 0.03 -13.83
CA ALA A 53 21.44 -0.54 -12.95
C ALA A 53 20.80 -1.33 -11.80
N VAL A 54 19.73 -0.79 -11.21
CA VAL A 54 18.95 -1.51 -10.20
C VAL A 54 18.15 -2.65 -10.84
N ALA A 55 17.59 -2.46 -12.04
CA ALA A 55 16.82 -3.49 -12.73
C ALA A 55 17.64 -4.74 -13.11
N LYS A 56 18.97 -4.60 -13.29
CA LYS A 56 19.91 -5.72 -13.50
C LYS A 56 20.00 -6.65 -12.29
N ASP A 57 19.68 -6.15 -11.10
CA ASP A 57 19.73 -6.88 -9.86
C ASP A 57 18.32 -7.10 -9.32
N ALA A 58 17.78 -8.31 -9.44
CA ALA A 58 16.43 -8.64 -8.96
C ALA A 58 16.22 -8.44 -7.45
N SER A 59 17.27 -8.13 -6.66
CA SER A 59 17.15 -7.74 -5.24
C SER A 59 16.29 -6.50 -5.00
N TRP A 60 16.00 -5.69 -6.03
CA TRP A 60 15.05 -4.59 -5.89
C TRP A 60 13.66 -5.06 -5.43
N VAL A 61 13.27 -6.30 -5.70
CA VAL A 61 12.02 -6.90 -5.21
C VAL A 61 12.04 -7.16 -3.72
N GLU A 62 13.19 -7.51 -3.14
CA GLU A 62 13.32 -7.69 -1.69
C GLU A 62 13.06 -6.37 -0.98
N LYS A 63 13.64 -5.27 -1.50
CA LYS A 63 13.39 -3.91 -1.01
C LYS A 63 11.93 -3.50 -1.18
N CYS A 64 11.29 -3.86 -2.29
CA CYS A 64 9.86 -3.60 -2.49
C CYS A 64 9.00 -4.37 -1.46
N ASN A 65 9.29 -5.65 -1.22
CA ASN A 65 8.57 -6.45 -0.23
C ASN A 65 8.75 -5.89 1.18
N GLN A 66 9.97 -5.49 1.54
CA GLN A 66 10.25 -4.86 2.83
C GLN A 66 9.49 -3.54 2.99
N ALA A 67 9.59 -2.63 2.02
CA ALA A 67 8.88 -1.35 2.07
C ALA A 67 7.36 -1.53 2.15
N ALA A 68 6.83 -2.51 1.41
CA ALA A 68 5.41 -2.86 1.47
C ALA A 68 4.99 -3.41 2.83
N LEU A 69 5.82 -4.28 3.44
CA LEU A 69 5.53 -4.88 4.74
C LEU A 69 5.51 -3.80 5.83
N GLU A 70 6.54 -2.95 5.86
CA GLU A 70 6.64 -1.80 6.77
C GLU A 70 5.44 -0.87 6.60
N PHE A 71 5.05 -0.56 5.36
CA PHE A 71 3.88 0.26 5.08
C PHE A 71 2.59 -0.38 5.59
N LEU A 72 2.35 -1.67 5.28
CA LEU A 72 1.12 -2.36 5.68
C LEU A 72 1.00 -2.50 7.20
N ILE A 73 2.11 -2.78 7.91
CA ILE A 73 2.14 -2.80 9.38
C ILE A 73 1.79 -1.42 9.93
N ALA A 74 2.40 -0.35 9.41
CA ALA A 74 2.09 1.01 9.84
C ALA A 74 0.61 1.39 9.62
N GLN A 75 0.00 0.91 8.52
CA GLN A 75 -1.44 1.11 8.29
C GLN A 75 -2.29 0.35 9.31
N GLN A 76 -1.93 -0.88 9.68
CA GLN A 76 -2.62 -1.64 10.72
C GLN A 76 -2.50 -0.96 12.09
N GLU A 77 -1.33 -0.42 12.43
CA GLU A 77 -1.12 0.37 13.65
C GLU A 77 -1.95 1.66 13.68
N GLN A 78 -2.28 2.22 12.51
CA GLN A 78 -3.19 3.36 12.34
C GLN A 78 -4.68 2.97 12.35
N GLY A 79 -5.00 1.69 12.51
CA GLY A 79 -6.38 1.19 12.60
C GLY A 79 -6.98 0.71 11.28
N VAL A 80 -6.21 0.63 10.19
CA VAL A 80 -6.67 0.03 8.93
C VAL A 80 -6.78 -1.47 9.09
N GLN A 81 -7.96 -2.02 8.83
CA GLN A 81 -8.21 -3.46 8.90
C GLN A 81 -8.21 -4.08 7.51
N LEU A 82 -7.33 -5.05 7.28
CA LEU A 82 -7.26 -5.83 6.05
C LEU A 82 -8.10 -7.11 6.19
N GLU A 83 -8.78 -7.54 5.12
CA GLU A 83 -9.55 -8.80 5.12
C GLU A 83 -8.66 -10.03 5.37
N LYS A 84 -7.37 -9.93 5.04
CA LYS A 84 -6.39 -11.00 5.18
C LYS A 84 -5.16 -10.48 5.92
N GLN A 85 -4.47 -11.39 6.61
CA GLN A 85 -3.19 -11.07 7.24
C GLN A 85 -2.16 -10.61 6.20
N VAL A 86 -1.30 -9.69 6.62
CA VAL A 86 -0.18 -9.20 5.81
C VAL A 86 0.81 -10.35 5.61
N PRO A 87 1.09 -10.78 4.36
CA PRO A 87 2.07 -11.81 4.11
C PRO A 87 3.50 -11.27 4.29
N GLU A 88 4.44 -12.13 4.63
CA GLU A 88 5.87 -11.79 4.76
C GLU A 88 6.45 -11.17 3.47
N LYS A 89 5.95 -11.62 2.31
CA LYS A 89 6.25 -11.06 0.99
C LYS A 89 4.99 -10.47 0.35
N PRO A 90 4.67 -9.17 0.58
CA PRO A 90 3.46 -8.52 0.06
C PRO A 90 3.23 -8.64 -1.44
N PHE A 91 4.27 -8.59 -2.27
CA PHE A 91 4.15 -8.75 -3.72
C PHE A 91 4.24 -10.22 -4.18
N GLY A 92 4.61 -11.14 -3.28
CA GLY A 92 4.69 -12.57 -3.53
C GLY A 92 5.73 -13.01 -4.57
N MET A 93 5.71 -14.29 -4.90
CA MET A 93 6.66 -14.91 -5.85
C MET A 93 6.49 -14.40 -7.30
N ALA A 94 5.33 -13.84 -7.64
CA ALA A 94 5.10 -13.26 -8.97
C ALA A 94 6.01 -12.05 -9.24
N ALA A 95 6.29 -11.23 -8.21
CA ALA A 95 7.23 -10.13 -8.33
C ALA A 95 8.66 -10.62 -8.55
N GLU A 96 9.07 -11.69 -7.87
CA GLU A 96 10.39 -12.30 -8.06
C GLU A 96 10.56 -12.83 -9.49
N PHE A 97 9.51 -13.43 -10.06
CA PHE A 97 9.51 -13.84 -11.46
C PHE A 97 9.64 -12.66 -12.43
N MET A 98 8.87 -11.59 -12.20
CA MET A 98 8.95 -10.38 -13.03
C MET A 98 10.32 -9.73 -12.97
N ALA A 99 10.95 -9.66 -11.79
CA ALA A 99 12.27 -9.10 -11.65
C ALA A 99 13.34 -9.96 -12.33
N ASN A 100 13.28 -11.29 -12.20
CA ASN A 100 14.20 -12.17 -12.92
C ASN A 100 14.05 -12.06 -14.44
N THR A 101 12.83 -11.85 -14.94
CA THR A 101 12.59 -11.58 -16.36
C THR A 101 13.20 -10.24 -16.78
N LEU A 102 13.04 -9.21 -15.96
CA LEU A 102 13.61 -7.87 -16.21
C LEU A 102 15.14 -7.89 -16.23
N LYS A 103 15.81 -8.77 -15.47
CA LYS A 103 17.28 -8.91 -15.52
C LYS A 103 17.82 -9.16 -16.94
N SER A 104 17.06 -9.88 -17.77
CA SER A 104 17.45 -10.18 -19.15
C SER A 104 17.30 -8.99 -20.09
N ASN A 105 16.49 -7.99 -19.73
CA ASN A 105 16.34 -6.75 -20.49
C ASN A 105 16.08 -5.54 -19.56
N PRO A 106 17.10 -5.09 -18.82
CA PRO A 106 16.95 -4.08 -17.77
C PRO A 106 16.62 -2.68 -18.32
N SER A 107 16.85 -2.43 -19.62
CA SER A 107 16.45 -1.18 -20.26
C SER A 107 14.93 -0.96 -20.27
N ASN A 108 14.15 -2.03 -20.10
CA ASN A 108 12.69 -1.95 -19.98
C ASN A 108 12.19 -1.63 -18.56
N PHE A 109 13.07 -1.19 -17.64
CA PHE A 109 12.71 -0.97 -16.24
C PHE A 109 11.53 -0.02 -16.04
N GLU A 110 11.39 1.01 -16.89
CA GLU A 110 10.28 1.98 -16.78
C GLU A 110 8.92 1.35 -17.02
N ALA A 111 8.85 0.30 -17.84
CA ALA A 111 7.63 -0.43 -18.17
C ALA A 111 7.28 -1.48 -17.11
N VAL A 112 8.17 -1.77 -16.16
CA VAL A 112 7.95 -2.78 -15.12
C VAL A 112 7.53 -2.11 -13.82
N SER A 113 6.34 -2.48 -13.36
CA SER A 113 5.82 -2.13 -12.04
C SER A 113 5.11 -3.34 -11.46
N ILE A 114 5.46 -3.70 -10.22
CA ILE A 114 4.75 -4.72 -9.46
C ILE A 114 3.67 -4.03 -8.63
N ASN A 115 2.45 -4.58 -8.66
CA ASN A 115 1.28 -3.98 -8.04
C ASN A 115 0.54 -5.04 -7.23
N ARG A 116 0.00 -4.65 -6.07
CA ARG A 116 -0.82 -5.52 -5.25
C ARG A 116 -1.92 -4.73 -4.55
N ALA A 117 -3.12 -5.27 -4.55
CA ALA A 117 -4.25 -4.78 -3.78
C ALA A 117 -4.50 -5.65 -2.54
N PHE A 118 -4.87 -4.99 -1.45
CA PHE A 118 -5.29 -5.58 -0.18
C PHE A 118 -6.70 -5.09 0.12
N ALA A 119 -7.66 -6.01 0.17
CA ALA A 119 -9.02 -5.67 0.53
C ALA A 119 -9.10 -5.21 1.99
N LEU A 120 -9.87 -4.15 2.22
CA LEU A 120 -10.14 -3.57 3.53
C LEU A 120 -11.45 -4.14 4.07
N ILE A 121 -11.50 -4.35 5.38
CA ILE A 121 -12.76 -4.65 6.06
C ILE A 121 -13.59 -3.36 6.08
N SER A 122 -14.47 -3.22 5.10
CA SER A 122 -15.43 -2.11 5.05
C SER A 122 -16.50 -2.36 6.12
N ASN A 123 -16.48 -1.57 7.19
CA ASN A 123 -17.65 -1.42 8.05
C ASN A 123 -18.70 -0.62 7.27
N LYS A 124 -19.39 -1.27 6.33
CA LYS A 124 -20.67 -0.76 5.84
C LYS A 124 -21.60 -0.67 7.04
N THR A 125 -21.74 0.55 7.56
CA THR A 125 -22.67 0.90 8.64
C THR A 125 -24.08 0.96 8.08
#